data_AF-A0A7L4QE40-F1
#
_entry.id   AF-A0A7L4QE40-F1
#
_cell.length_a   1.000
_cell.length_b   1.000
_cell.length_c   1.000
_cell.angle_alpha   90.00
_cell.angle_beta   90.00
_cell.angle_gamma   90.00
#
_symmetry.space_group_name_H-M   'P 1'
#
loop_
_entity.id
_entity.type
_entity.pdbx_description
1 polymer ?
#
loop_
_entity_poly.entity_id
_entity_poly.type
_entity_poly.pdbx_seq_one_letter_code
_entity_poly.pdbx_strand_id
1 'polypeptide(L)'
;MKDIEPTFTKGSKYRIMSKGPGDEFLVSFGEFKYYTSFGNGTAICIELDSEEGQGGIRIIPLMAIYAIDVIESKEPEKEDTEATRVYFG
;
A
#
# COMPACT_ATOMS: atom_id res chain seq x y z
N MET A 1 -14.05 10.78 17.99
CA MET A 1 -12.91 10.44 17.11
C MET A 1 -13.46 10.48 15.70
N LYS A 2 -12.81 11.15 14.75
CA LYS A 2 -13.24 11.05 13.34
C LYS A 2 -13.11 9.59 12.92
N ASP A 3 -14.12 9.06 12.27
CA ASP A 3 -14.07 7.75 11.63
C ASP A 3 -12.95 7.80 10.58
N ILE A 4 -11.80 7.25 10.92
CA ILE A 4 -10.72 7.05 9.95
C ILE A 4 -11.11 5.77 9.22
N GLU A 5 -11.68 5.91 8.02
CA GLU A 5 -11.71 4.78 7.09
C GLU A 5 -10.25 4.34 6.89
N PRO A 6 -9.89 3.09 7.22
CA PRO A 6 -8.51 2.63 7.16
C PRO A 6 -8.11 2.41 5.70
N THR A 7 -7.89 3.51 4.98
CA THR A 7 -7.38 3.54 3.62
C THR A 7 -5.86 3.66 3.68
N PHE A 8 -5.16 2.92 2.81
CA PHE A 8 -3.72 3.12 2.63
C PHE A 8 -3.44 4.55 2.18
N THR A 9 -2.63 5.24 2.95
CA THR A 9 -2.25 6.63 2.69
C THR A 9 -0.81 6.66 2.24
N LYS A 10 -0.54 7.28 1.10
CA LYS A 10 0.82 7.40 0.56
C LYS A 10 1.73 8.09 1.57
N GLY A 11 2.94 7.57 1.76
CA GLY A 11 3.86 8.11 2.78
C GLY A 11 3.67 7.52 4.18
N SER A 12 2.58 6.80 4.44
CA SER A 12 2.37 6.09 5.70
C SER A 12 3.18 4.79 5.74
N LYS A 13 3.62 4.40 6.94
CA LYS A 13 4.36 3.16 7.18
C LYS A 13 3.44 2.06 7.66
N TYR A 14 3.63 0.87 7.11
CA TYR A 14 2.83 -0.30 7.40
C TYR A 14 3.71 -1.52 7.68
N ARG A 15 3.18 -2.42 8.52
CA ARG A 15 3.66 -3.79 8.63
C ARG A 15 2.61 -4.70 8.02
N ILE A 16 3.00 -5.48 7.02
CA ILE A 16 2.09 -6.32 6.24
C ILE A 16 2.52 -7.78 6.39
N MET A 17 1.58 -8.62 6.82
CA MET A 17 1.73 -10.06 6.81
C MET A 17 1.03 -10.64 5.57
N SER A 18 1.77 -11.35 4.74
CA SER A 18 1.27 -11.93 3.49
C SER A 18 1.70 -13.37 3.31
N LYS A 19 1.09 -14.05 2.33
CA LYS A 19 1.43 -15.43 1.97
C LYS A 19 2.86 -15.52 1.43
N GLY A 20 3.66 -16.37 2.06
CA GLY A 20 5.02 -16.72 1.64
C GLY A 20 5.10 -18.05 0.88
N PRO A 21 6.32 -18.53 0.60
CA PRO A 21 6.54 -19.86 0.05
C PRO A 21 6.02 -20.95 1.00
N GLY A 22 5.25 -21.91 0.46
CA GLY A 22 4.65 -22.97 1.28
C GLY A 22 3.58 -22.44 2.23
N ASP A 23 3.74 -22.76 3.52
CA ASP A 23 2.86 -22.34 4.63
C ASP A 23 3.48 -21.24 5.50
N GLU A 24 4.58 -20.63 5.06
CA GLU A 24 5.21 -19.53 5.80
C GLU A 24 4.53 -18.19 5.52
N PHE A 25 4.63 -17.28 6.49
CA PHE A 25 4.23 -15.89 6.33
C PHE A 25 5.44 -15.03 5.95
N LEU A 26 5.27 -14.18 4.95
CA LEU A 26 6.19 -13.09 4.69
C LEU A 26 5.72 -11.86 5.45
N VAL A 27 6.62 -11.27 6.23
CA VAL A 27 6.40 -9.98 6.88
C VAL A 27 7.16 -8.93 6.09
N SER A 28 6.52 -7.79 5.84
CA SER A 28 7.13 -6.66 5.15
C SER A 28 6.82 -5.36 5.90
N PHE A 29 7.84 -4.55 6.10
CA PHE A 29 7.76 -3.23 6.69
C PHE A 29 8.23 -2.21 5.67
N GLY A 30 7.44 -1.15 5.52
CA GLY A 30 7.76 -0.15 4.51
C GLY A 30 6.72 0.93 4.35
N GLU A 31 7.03 1.85 3.46
CA GLU A 31 6.17 2.97 3.11
C GLU A 31 5.23 2.58 1.96
N PHE A 32 3.92 2.82 2.12
CA PHE A 32 3.00 2.66 1.01
C PHE A 32 3.23 3.72 -0.06
N LYS A 33 3.38 3.29 -1.32
CA LYS A 33 3.58 4.18 -2.46
C LYS A 33 2.34 4.31 -3.34
N TYR A 34 1.78 3.19 -3.78
CA TYR A 34 0.63 3.16 -4.68
C TYR A 34 0.03 1.76 -4.80
N TYR A 35 -1.17 1.69 -5.38
CA TYR A 35 -1.74 0.45 -5.89
C TYR A 35 -1.28 0.20 -7.32
N THR A 36 -1.25 -1.06 -7.74
CA THR A 36 -0.99 -1.43 -9.13
C THR A 36 -1.82 -2.63 -9.55
N SER A 37 -2.00 -2.80 -10.87
CA SER A 37 -2.61 -4.00 -11.44
C SER A 37 -1.67 -5.20 -11.30
N PHE A 38 -2.21 -6.33 -10.85
CA PHE A 38 -1.48 -7.59 -10.72
C PHE A 38 -2.32 -8.75 -11.24
N GLY A 39 -2.03 -9.18 -12.48
CA GLY A 39 -2.86 -10.15 -13.20
C GLY A 39 -4.29 -9.63 -13.36
N ASN A 40 -5.26 -10.39 -12.87
CA ASN A 40 -6.68 -10.01 -12.88
C ASN A 40 -7.14 -9.26 -11.61
N GLY A 41 -6.21 -8.87 -10.73
CA GLY A 41 -6.51 -8.21 -9.47
C GLY A 41 -5.64 -6.99 -9.20
N THR A 42 -5.66 -6.55 -7.95
CA THR A 42 -4.91 -5.38 -7.46
C THR A 42 -3.84 -5.82 -6.47
N ALA A 43 -2.72 -5.12 -6.46
CA ALA A 43 -1.64 -5.25 -5.48
C ALA A 43 -1.32 -3.91 -4.84
N ILE A 44 -0.75 -3.96 -3.64
CA ILE A 44 -0.09 -2.80 -3.00
C ILE A 44 1.39 -2.81 -3.32
N CYS A 45 1.94 -1.62 -3.53
CA CYS A 45 3.37 -1.41 -3.69
C CYS A 45 3.89 -0.69 -2.44
N ILE A 46 4.79 -1.36 -1.73
CA ILE A 46 5.50 -0.79 -0.58
C ILE A 46 6.97 -0.64 -0.92
N GLU A 47 7.57 0.47 -0.53
CA GLU A 47 9.03 0.60 -0.48
C GLU A 47 9.51 -0.01 0.82
N LEU A 48 10.28 -1.10 0.72
CA LEU A 48 10.79 -1.80 1.89
C LEU A 48 11.78 -0.91 2.66
N ASP A 49 11.67 -0.92 3.98
CA ASP A 49 12.72 -0.34 4.81
C ASP A 49 14.05 -1.07 4.52
N SER A 50 15.17 -0.34 4.60
CA SER A 50 16.49 -0.81 4.15
C SER A 50 16.97 -2.09 4.84
N GLU A 51 16.48 -2.36 6.05
CA GLU A 51 16.81 -3.55 6.86
C GLU A 51 16.13 -4.84 6.34
N GLU A 52 15.03 -4.74 5.59
CA GLU A 52 14.25 -5.90 5.13
C GLU A 52 14.46 -6.28 3.65
N GLY A 53 15.20 -5.45 2.91
CA GLY A 53 15.54 -5.73 1.52
C GLY A 53 15.88 -4.48 0.73
N GLN A 54 17.15 -4.05 0.78
CA GLN A 54 17.82 -3.11 -0.14
C GLN A 54 17.00 -1.90 -0.67
N GLY A 55 16.01 -1.39 0.07
CA GLY A 55 15.19 -0.23 -0.36
C GLY A 55 14.37 -0.45 -1.64
N GLY A 56 14.03 -1.71 -1.97
CA GLY A 56 13.28 -2.03 -3.19
C GLY A 56 11.76 -1.89 -3.03
N ILE A 57 11.04 -1.73 -4.15
CA ILE A 57 9.58 -1.84 -4.17
C ILE A 57 9.16 -3.31 -4.14
N ARG A 58 8.34 -3.69 -3.16
CA ARG A 58 7.66 -4.98 -3.09
C ARG A 58 6.21 -4.83 -3.53
N ILE A 59 5.80 -5.67 -4.48
CA ILE A 59 4.42 -5.79 -4.95
C ILE A 59 3.76 -6.94 -4.20
N ILE A 60 2.72 -6.66 -3.43
CA ILE A 60 1.97 -7.66 -2.64
C ILE A 60 0.52 -7.71 -3.16
N PRO A 61 0.08 -8.81 -3.78
CA PRO A 61 -1.31 -8.97 -4.21
C PRO A 61 -2.26 -8.84 -3.01
N LEU A 62 -3.36 -8.09 -3.15
CA LEU A 62 -4.31 -7.88 -2.04
C LEU A 62 -4.87 -9.20 -1.51
N MET A 63 -5.15 -10.16 -2.41
CA MET A 63 -5.63 -11.50 -2.06
C MET A 63 -4.63 -12.35 -1.26
N ALA A 64 -3.37 -11.93 -1.20
CA ALA A 64 -2.31 -12.62 -0.46
C ALA A 64 -2.05 -12.01 0.93
N ILE A 65 -2.75 -10.93 1.29
CA ILE A 65 -2.57 -10.24 2.57
C ILE A 65 -3.44 -10.89 3.64
N TYR A 66 -2.83 -11.21 4.78
CA TYR A 66 -3.51 -11.74 5.96
C TYR A 66 -3.79 -10.67 7.01
N ALA A 67 -2.84 -9.75 7.21
CA ALA A 67 -2.98 -8.67 8.18
C ALA A 67 -2.17 -7.44 7.76
N ILE A 68 -2.65 -6.27 8.18
CA ILE A 68 -2.01 -4.97 7.96
C ILE A 68 -2.06 -4.21 9.29
N ASP A 69 -0.90 -3.87 9.82
CA ASP A 69 -0.75 -2.99 10.96
C ASP A 69 -0.32 -1.59 10.46
N VAL A 70 -0.99 -0.55 10.95
CA VAL A 70 -0.60 0.85 10.66
C VAL A 70 0.45 1.28 11.68
N ILE A 71 1.67 1.54 11.22
CA ILE A 71 2.80 1.91 12.09
C ILE A 71 2.89 3.43 12.22
N GLU A 72 2.74 4.14 11.10
CA GLU A 72 2.73 5.60 11.06
C GLU A 72 1.70 6.05 10.02
N SER A 73 0.75 6.89 10.42
CA SER A 73 -0.22 7.46 9.51
C SER A 73 0.17 8.91 9.17
N LYS A 74 0.35 9.18 7.88
CA LYS A 74 0.33 10.52 7.32
C LYS A 74 -1.10 10.98 7.09
N GLU A 75 -1.28 12.29 6.92
CA GLU A 75 -2.55 12.82 6.43
C GLU A 75 -2.64 12.56 4.92
N PRO A 76 -3.80 12.14 4.40
CA PRO A 76 -3.98 12.03 2.95
C PRO A 76 -3.79 13.40 2.31
N GLU A 77 -2.97 13.46 1.26
CA GLU A 77 -2.92 14.64 0.40
C GLU A 77 -4.33 14.90 -0.11
N LYS A 78 -4.85 16.10 0.13
CA LYS A 78 -6.09 16.54 -0.52
C LYS A 78 -5.75 16.66 -2.00
N GLU A 79 -6.34 15.81 -2.83
CA GLU A 79 -6.32 16.04 -4.27
C GLU A 79 -6.97 17.42 -4.51
N ASP A 80 -6.18 18.38 -4.98
CA ASP A 80 -6.73 19.61 -5.56
C ASP A 80 -7.53 19.20 -6.79
N THR A 81 -8.85 19.11 -6.65
CA THR A 81 -9.79 18.78 -7.73
C THR A 81 -9.95 19.91 -8.78
N GLU A 82 -8.92 20.72 -9.01
CA GLU A 82 -8.88 21.73 -10.07
C GLU A 82 -7.90 21.36 -11.19
N ALA A 83 -8.23 20.31 -11.94
CA ALA A 83 -7.97 20.13 -13.37
C ALA A 83 -8.27 18.66 -13.68
N THR A 84 -9.43 18.31 -14.24
CA THR A 84 -9.52 18.10 -15.69
C THR A 84 -11.00 18.05 -16.07
N ARG A 85 -11.55 19.18 -16.54
CA ARG A 85 -12.79 19.17 -17.34
C ARG A 85 -12.39 18.81 -18.78
N VAL A 86 -12.50 17.55 -19.15
CA VAL A 86 -12.51 17.17 -20.57
C VAL A 86 -13.98 17.01 -20.97
N TYR A 87 -14.45 17.96 -21.77
CA TYR A 87 -15.68 17.85 -22.54
C TYR A 87 -15.45 16.86 -23.69
N PHE A 88 -16.35 15.89 -23.84
CA PHE A 88 -16.58 15.25 -25.14
C PHE A 88 -17.99 15.68 -25.59
N GLY A 89 -18.03 16.33 -26.76
CA GLY A 89 -19.25 16.65 -27.49
C GLY A 89 -19.75 15.46 -28.32
#